data_AF-A0A0J1FKA0-F1
#
_entry.id   AF-A0A0J1FKA0-F1
#
_cell.length_a   1.000
_cell.length_b   1.000
_cell.length_c   1.000
_cell.angle_alpha   90.00
_cell.angle_beta   90.00
_cell.angle_gamma   90.00
#
_symmetry.space_group_name_H-M   'P 1'
#
loop_
_entity.id
_entity.type
_entity.pdbx_description
1 polymer ?
#
loop_
_entity_poly.entity_id
_entity_poly.type
_entity_poly.pdbx_seq_one_letter_code
_entity_poly.pdbx_strand_id
1 'polypeptide(L)'
;MNRSVLDTLDNSALAWSCIEPTIQIIRGKNFNIKSEVYDQLTAGQRALLMFWVFYGHTQTGVAQFYGDVSYLLAQADIWSELKKSMRYFRDDAMLGVLQKMEDVYRILLAKNQLEFENCHRFSADDIKCDSELSTTISRLDEVLPKIEPNTINRMADYIRNNLGEFLQIEESWVRQVPAKCAHSNTERAERDWTKLI
;
A
#
# COMPACT_ATOMS: atom_id res chain seq x y z
N MET A 1 4.24 -6.54 -22.65
CA MET A 1 5.07 -7.61 -22.03
C MET A 1 4.51 -8.97 -22.45
N ASN A 2 5.34 -9.91 -22.92
CA ASN A 2 4.87 -11.20 -23.45
C ASN A 2 4.87 -12.29 -22.34
N ARG A 3 3.88 -13.19 -22.36
CA ARG A 3 3.70 -14.32 -21.45
C ARG A 3 4.96 -15.17 -21.28
N SER A 4 5.70 -15.44 -22.35
CA SER A 4 6.93 -16.24 -22.29
C SER A 4 8.03 -15.63 -21.41
N VAL A 5 8.04 -14.30 -21.25
CA VAL A 5 8.96 -13.60 -20.34
C VAL A 5 8.46 -13.69 -18.91
N LEU A 6 7.14 -13.58 -18.70
CA LEU A 6 6.55 -13.65 -17.35
C LEU A 6 6.69 -15.05 -16.73
N ASP A 7 6.62 -16.10 -17.54
CA ASP A 7 6.73 -17.48 -17.09
C ASP A 7 8.14 -17.84 -16.60
N THR A 8 9.17 -17.05 -16.92
CA THR A 8 10.55 -17.25 -16.45
C THR A 8 10.91 -16.44 -15.20
N LEU A 9 10.06 -15.50 -14.79
CA LEU A 9 10.27 -14.69 -13.60
C LEU A 9 9.92 -15.47 -12.33
N ASP A 10 10.72 -15.27 -11.28
CA ASP A 10 10.34 -15.68 -9.94
C ASP A 10 9.09 -14.92 -9.46
N ASN A 11 8.50 -15.37 -8.36
CA ASN A 11 7.22 -14.83 -7.88
C ASN A 11 7.28 -13.34 -7.54
N SER A 12 8.39 -12.88 -6.95
CA SER A 12 8.55 -11.48 -6.59
C SER A 12 8.73 -10.62 -7.83
N ALA A 13 9.61 -11.04 -8.75
CA ALA A 13 9.86 -10.35 -10.01
C ALA A 13 8.61 -10.30 -10.88
N LEU A 14 7.82 -11.38 -10.93
CA LEU A 14 6.54 -11.41 -11.63
C LEU A 14 5.57 -10.37 -11.06
N ALA A 15 5.30 -10.44 -9.76
CA ALA A 15 4.37 -9.53 -9.09
C ALA A 15 4.80 -8.06 -9.22
N TRP A 16 6.10 -7.79 -9.11
CA TRP A 16 6.67 -6.45 -9.29
C TRP A 16 6.53 -5.95 -10.73
N SER A 17 6.87 -6.78 -11.73
CA SER A 17 6.83 -6.39 -13.15
C SER A 17 5.43 -5.99 -13.63
N CYS A 18 4.39 -6.54 -13.02
CA CYS A 18 3.00 -6.21 -13.32
C CYS A 18 2.55 -4.84 -12.80
N ILE A 19 3.28 -4.23 -11.85
CA ILE A 19 2.87 -2.97 -11.23
C ILE A 19 3.90 -1.86 -11.31
N GLU A 20 5.18 -2.19 -11.48
CA GLU A 20 6.27 -1.24 -11.57
C GLU A 20 5.97 -0.09 -12.56
N PRO A 21 5.46 -0.33 -13.79
CA PRO A 21 5.16 0.76 -14.71
C PRO A 21 4.16 1.76 -14.13
N THR A 22 3.12 1.27 -13.47
CA THR A 22 2.13 2.10 -12.78
C THR A 22 2.80 2.91 -11.68
N ILE A 23 3.59 2.27 -10.81
CA ILE A 23 4.32 2.94 -9.72
C ILE A 23 5.21 4.06 -10.27
N GLN A 24 5.94 3.83 -11.36
CA GLN A 24 6.80 4.85 -11.98
C GLN A 24 5.99 6.05 -12.52
N ILE A 25 4.78 5.84 -13.03
CA ILE A 25 3.90 6.92 -13.49
C ILE A 25 3.46 7.82 -12.32
N ILE A 26 3.09 7.19 -11.19
CA ILE A 26 2.47 7.90 -10.05
C ILE A 26 3.47 8.39 -9.00
N ARG A 27 4.74 7.95 -9.06
CA ARG A 27 5.79 8.34 -8.11
C ARG A 27 6.03 9.86 -8.15
N GLY A 28 5.99 10.47 -6.97
CA GLY A 28 6.20 11.92 -6.81
C GLY A 28 5.11 12.81 -7.40
N LYS A 29 3.96 12.25 -7.84
CA LYS A 29 2.82 13.03 -8.35
C LYS A 29 1.86 13.43 -7.21
N ASN A 30 1.01 14.43 -7.45
CA ASN A 30 -0.05 14.81 -6.50
C ASN A 30 -1.19 13.78 -6.49
N PHE A 31 -2.10 13.86 -5.52
CA PHE A 31 -3.20 12.91 -5.41
C PHE A 31 -4.08 12.82 -6.65
N ASN A 32 -4.37 13.95 -7.30
CA ASN A 32 -5.28 13.95 -8.43
C ASN A 32 -4.75 13.05 -9.56
N ILE A 33 -3.47 13.18 -9.91
CA ILE A 33 -2.82 12.31 -10.89
C ILE A 33 -2.80 10.84 -10.41
N LYS A 34 -2.51 10.60 -9.13
CA LYS A 34 -2.48 9.25 -8.55
C LYS A 34 -3.85 8.59 -8.62
N SER A 35 -4.92 9.32 -8.31
CA SER A 35 -6.31 8.87 -8.37
C SER A 35 -6.74 8.59 -9.81
N GLU A 36 -6.44 9.49 -10.74
CA GLU A 36 -6.76 9.30 -12.17
C GLU A 36 -6.12 8.03 -12.74
N VAL A 37 -4.86 7.75 -12.37
CA VAL A 37 -4.18 6.51 -12.78
C VAL A 37 -4.81 5.30 -12.08
N TYR A 38 -5.05 5.39 -10.77
CA TYR A 38 -5.69 4.32 -9.99
C TYR A 38 -7.05 3.91 -10.57
N ASP A 39 -7.85 4.89 -11.00
CA ASP A 39 -9.17 4.67 -11.57
C ASP A 39 -9.13 3.93 -12.92
N GLN A 40 -8.02 4.00 -13.64
CA GLN A 40 -7.81 3.27 -14.90
C GLN A 40 -7.31 1.83 -14.69
N LEU A 41 -6.87 1.48 -13.49
CA LEU A 41 -6.37 0.13 -13.19
C LEU A 41 -7.50 -0.89 -13.08
N THR A 42 -7.21 -2.13 -13.50
CA THR A 42 -8.08 -3.28 -13.22
C THR A 42 -8.14 -3.57 -11.71
N ALA A 43 -9.12 -4.37 -11.27
CA ALA A 43 -9.21 -4.78 -9.87
C ALA A 43 -7.92 -5.47 -9.37
N GLY A 44 -7.35 -6.37 -10.19
CA GLY A 44 -6.08 -7.02 -9.88
C GLY A 44 -4.91 -6.05 -9.76
N GLN A 45 -4.78 -5.08 -10.69
CA GLN A 45 -3.73 -4.06 -10.64
C GLN A 45 -3.87 -3.13 -9.43
N ARG A 46 -5.10 -2.72 -9.07
CA ARG A 46 -5.36 -1.96 -7.84
C ARG A 46 -4.94 -2.75 -6.61
N ALA A 47 -5.28 -4.04 -6.56
CA ALA A 47 -4.90 -4.91 -5.47
C ALA A 47 -3.37 -5.00 -5.34
N LEU A 48 -2.64 -5.24 -6.43
CA LEU A 48 -1.16 -5.22 -6.42
C LEU A 48 -0.62 -3.88 -5.96
N LEU A 49 -1.14 -2.77 -6.49
CA LEU A 49 -0.67 -1.44 -6.13
C LEU A 49 -0.76 -1.20 -4.62
N MET A 50 -1.90 -1.54 -4.00
CA MET A 50 -2.07 -1.32 -2.57
C MET A 50 -1.12 -2.17 -1.73
N PHE A 51 -0.88 -3.43 -2.12
CA PHE A 51 0.10 -4.27 -1.46
C PHE A 51 1.50 -3.63 -1.52
N TRP A 52 1.95 -3.19 -2.69
CA TRP A 52 3.29 -2.62 -2.85
C TRP A 52 3.44 -1.26 -2.17
N VAL A 53 2.37 -0.44 -2.12
CA VAL A 53 2.34 0.77 -1.29
C VAL A 53 2.57 0.40 0.17
N PHE A 54 1.87 -0.60 0.71
CA PHE A 54 2.08 -1.04 2.09
C PHE A 54 3.48 -1.62 2.31
N TYR A 55 3.91 -2.56 1.46
CA TYR A 55 5.21 -3.24 1.55
C TYR A 55 6.39 -2.27 1.55
N GLY A 56 6.33 -1.18 0.77
CA GLY A 56 7.37 -0.14 0.79
C GLY A 56 7.52 0.57 2.14
N HIS A 57 6.49 0.54 2.98
CA HIS A 57 6.45 1.17 4.31
C HIS A 57 6.71 0.19 5.47
N THR A 58 6.84 -1.12 5.20
CA THR A 58 7.11 -2.12 6.25
C THR A 58 8.60 -2.38 6.49
N GLN A 59 9.49 -1.88 5.62
CA GLN A 59 10.93 -2.17 5.68
C GLN A 59 11.77 -1.12 6.44
N THR A 60 11.17 -0.42 7.39
CA THR A 60 11.75 0.78 8.01
C THR A 60 12.12 0.60 9.49
N GLY A 61 11.87 -0.60 10.05
CA GLY A 61 12.08 -0.95 11.45
C GLY A 61 10.94 -0.50 12.37
N VAL A 62 10.72 -1.21 13.47
CA VAL A 62 9.57 -1.09 14.41
C VAL A 62 9.03 0.33 14.60
N ALA A 63 9.90 1.30 14.91
CA ALA A 63 9.46 2.66 15.25
C ALA A 63 8.97 3.46 14.03
N GLN A 64 9.65 3.32 12.90
CA GLN A 64 9.23 3.95 11.66
C GLN A 64 8.02 3.22 11.07
N PHE A 65 8.00 1.89 11.14
CA PHE A 65 6.85 1.05 10.78
C PHE A 65 5.56 1.51 11.48
N TYR A 66 5.61 1.78 12.78
CA TYR A 66 4.47 2.36 13.51
C TYR A 66 4.07 3.76 13.01
N GLY A 67 5.03 4.64 12.74
CA GLY A 67 4.72 5.95 12.17
C GLY A 67 4.04 5.82 10.80
N ASP A 68 4.55 4.94 9.95
CA ASP A 68 4.09 4.75 8.58
C ASP A 68 2.70 4.10 8.53
N VAL A 69 2.44 3.07 9.34
CA VAL A 69 1.11 2.44 9.43
C VAL A 69 0.08 3.43 9.97
N SER A 70 0.46 4.25 10.95
CA SER A 70 -0.40 5.31 11.47
C SER A 70 -0.83 6.29 10.38
N TYR A 71 0.14 6.69 9.54
CA TYR A 71 -0.10 7.56 8.40
C TYR A 71 -1.04 6.93 7.37
N LEU A 72 -0.84 5.65 7.02
CA LEU A 72 -1.71 4.91 6.10
C LEU A 72 -3.13 4.73 6.66
N LEU A 73 -3.28 4.46 7.95
CA LEU A 73 -4.57 4.33 8.63
C LEU A 73 -5.36 5.64 8.63
N ALA A 74 -4.68 6.79 8.78
CA ALA A 74 -5.33 8.10 8.68
C ALA A 74 -5.95 8.36 7.29
N GLN A 75 -5.52 7.62 6.27
CA GLN A 75 -6.07 7.66 4.92
C GLN A 75 -7.06 6.50 4.73
N ALA A 76 -8.29 6.70 5.22
CA ALA A 76 -9.33 5.65 5.25
C ALA A 76 -9.54 4.94 3.90
N ASP A 77 -9.49 5.69 2.79
CA ASP A 77 -9.58 5.14 1.43
C ASP A 77 -8.47 4.12 1.18
N ILE A 78 -7.21 4.47 1.45
CA ILE A 78 -6.04 3.61 1.23
C ILE A 78 -6.11 2.35 2.09
N TRP A 79 -6.38 2.49 3.39
CA TRP A 79 -6.43 1.34 4.29
C TRP A 79 -7.56 0.38 3.90
N SER A 80 -8.70 0.91 3.48
CA SER A 80 -9.82 0.10 2.99
C SER A 80 -9.46 -0.69 1.72
N GLU A 81 -8.75 -0.06 0.78
CA GLU A 81 -8.29 -0.67 -0.47
C GLU A 81 -7.18 -1.71 -0.22
N LEU A 82 -6.28 -1.47 0.74
CA LEU A 82 -5.29 -2.48 1.17
C LEU A 82 -5.97 -3.74 1.71
N LYS A 83 -7.00 -3.60 2.57
CA LYS A 83 -7.77 -4.76 3.05
C LYS A 83 -8.55 -5.44 1.91
N LYS A 84 -9.04 -4.69 0.91
CA LYS A 84 -9.67 -5.27 -0.29
C LYS A 84 -8.66 -6.06 -1.12
N SER A 85 -7.42 -5.58 -1.25
CA SER A 85 -6.34 -6.30 -1.92
C SER A 85 -6.11 -7.68 -1.29
N MET A 86 -6.01 -7.76 0.05
CA MET A 86 -5.80 -9.04 0.72
C MET A 86 -6.99 -10.00 0.52
N ARG A 87 -8.22 -9.49 0.52
CA ARG A 87 -9.41 -10.29 0.18
C ARG A 87 -9.40 -10.77 -1.26
N TYR A 88 -8.98 -9.93 -2.21
CA TYR A 88 -8.90 -10.26 -3.62
C TYR A 88 -7.94 -11.44 -3.85
N PHE A 89 -6.76 -11.41 -3.23
CA PHE A 89 -5.79 -12.52 -3.29
C PHE A 89 -6.06 -13.67 -2.31
N ARG A 90 -7.16 -13.61 -1.55
CA ARG A 90 -7.53 -14.59 -0.51
C ARG A 90 -6.40 -14.84 0.48
N ASP A 91 -5.74 -13.76 0.91
CA ASP A 91 -4.67 -13.78 1.90
C ASP A 91 -5.22 -13.40 3.28
N ASP A 92 -5.86 -14.38 3.92
CA ASP A 92 -6.42 -14.21 5.26
C ASP A 92 -5.35 -13.94 6.33
N ALA A 93 -4.11 -14.42 6.11
CA ALA A 93 -3.01 -14.24 7.04
C ALA A 93 -2.57 -12.77 7.09
N MET A 94 -2.30 -12.17 5.93
CA MET A 94 -1.98 -10.74 5.85
C MET A 94 -3.17 -9.87 6.26
N LEU A 95 -4.39 -10.24 5.86
CA LEU A 95 -5.59 -9.53 6.30
C LEU A 95 -5.73 -9.50 7.83
N GLY A 96 -5.47 -10.63 8.50
CA GLY A 96 -5.49 -10.72 9.96
C GLY A 96 -4.42 -9.85 10.64
N VAL A 97 -3.25 -9.70 10.02
CA VAL A 97 -2.19 -8.81 10.51
C VAL A 97 -2.59 -7.34 10.38
N LEU A 98 -3.17 -6.94 9.24
CA LEU A 98 -3.70 -5.59 9.05
C LEU A 98 -4.82 -5.27 10.06
N GLN A 99 -5.73 -6.21 10.31
CA GLN A 99 -6.80 -6.03 11.30
C GLN A 99 -6.24 -5.81 12.71
N LYS A 100 -5.25 -6.61 13.11
CA LYS A 100 -4.56 -6.43 14.41
C LYS A 100 -3.89 -5.07 14.52
N MET A 101 -3.24 -4.59 13.45
CA MET A 101 -2.68 -3.23 13.43
C MET A 101 -3.78 -2.21 13.66
N GLU A 102 -4.86 -2.26 12.88
CA GLU A 102 -5.99 -1.34 13.02
C GLU A 102 -6.58 -1.35 14.45
N ASP A 103 -6.70 -2.53 15.07
CA ASP A 103 -7.20 -2.66 16.46
C ASP A 103 -6.28 -1.97 17.47
N VAL A 104 -4.95 -2.06 17.30
CA VAL A 104 -3.99 -1.35 18.16
C VAL A 104 -4.23 0.17 18.08
N TYR A 105 -4.37 0.74 16.89
CA TYR A 105 -4.63 2.18 16.75
C TYR A 105 -6.01 2.57 17.25
N ARG A 106 -7.04 1.74 17.08
CA ARG A 106 -8.37 2.00 17.67
C ARG A 106 -8.30 2.10 19.18
N ILE A 107 -7.53 1.24 19.84
CA ILE A 107 -7.30 1.29 21.29
C ILE A 107 -6.57 2.58 21.67
N LEU A 108 -5.52 2.96 20.93
CA LEU A 108 -4.77 4.20 21.19
C LEU A 108 -5.64 5.45 21.02
N LEU A 109 -6.43 5.52 19.95
CA LEU A 109 -7.38 6.60 19.70
C LEU A 109 -8.39 6.74 20.85
N ALA A 110 -8.98 5.62 21.28
CA ALA A 110 -9.91 5.62 22.40
C ALA A 110 -9.25 6.08 23.71
N LYS A 111 -8.03 5.60 24.01
CA LYS A 111 -7.25 6.05 25.17
C LYS A 111 -6.97 7.56 25.16
N ASN A 112 -6.76 8.13 23.97
CA ASN A 112 -6.45 9.55 23.79
C ASN A 112 -7.66 10.43 23.46
N GLN A 113 -8.87 9.85 23.42
CA GLN A 113 -10.11 10.56 23.03
C GLN A 113 -9.99 11.24 21.66
N LEU A 114 -9.44 10.54 20.68
CA LEU A 114 -9.22 11.01 19.32
C LEU A 114 -10.10 10.24 18.33
N GLU A 115 -10.54 10.93 17.28
CA GLU A 115 -11.20 10.33 16.12
C GLU A 115 -10.19 9.67 15.16
N PHE A 116 -10.65 8.73 14.33
CA PHE A 116 -9.78 7.89 13.50
C PHE A 116 -8.92 8.66 12.50
N GLU A 117 -9.42 9.77 11.97
CA GLU A 117 -8.69 10.68 11.07
C GLU A 117 -7.45 11.29 11.74
N ASN A 118 -7.40 11.28 13.08
CA ASN A 118 -6.28 11.78 13.87
C ASN A 118 -5.18 10.73 14.12
N CYS A 119 -5.26 9.54 13.51
CA CYS A 119 -4.18 8.54 13.59
C CYS A 119 -2.81 9.16 13.29
N HIS A 120 -2.72 10.02 12.28
CA HIS A 120 -1.48 10.71 11.87
C HIS A 120 -0.74 11.50 12.98
N ARG A 121 -1.37 11.70 14.15
CA ARG A 121 -0.75 12.31 15.34
C ARG A 121 0.18 11.35 16.09
N PHE A 122 0.02 10.05 15.91
CA PHE A 122 0.92 9.05 16.50
C PHE A 122 2.25 9.03 15.77
N SER A 123 3.33 8.90 16.52
CA SER A 123 4.70 9.00 16.01
C SER A 123 5.63 7.97 16.65
N ALA A 124 6.80 7.76 16.04
CA ALA A 124 7.84 6.88 16.55
C ALA A 124 8.19 7.12 18.05
N ASP A 125 7.95 8.32 18.59
CA ASP A 125 8.22 8.64 20.00
C ASP A 125 7.22 8.01 20.97
N ASP A 126 6.00 7.69 20.54
CA ASP A 126 4.98 7.06 21.41
C ASP A 126 5.46 5.71 21.95
N ILE A 127 6.19 4.98 21.11
CA ILE A 127 6.69 3.64 21.39
C ILE A 127 7.83 3.66 22.41
N LYS A 128 8.56 4.79 22.51
CA LYS A 128 9.64 4.94 23.49
C LYS A 128 9.10 5.10 24.92
N CYS A 129 7.89 5.64 25.06
CA CYS A 129 7.28 5.98 26.33
C CYS A 129 6.27 4.92 26.82
N ASP A 130 5.84 3.99 25.95
CA ASP A 130 4.89 2.92 26.26
C ASP A 130 5.48 1.54 25.92
N SER A 131 5.94 0.81 26.94
CA SER A 131 6.54 -0.52 26.79
C SER A 131 5.56 -1.59 26.30
N GLU A 132 4.26 -1.46 26.61
CA GLU A 132 3.23 -2.40 26.17
C GLU A 132 2.95 -2.20 24.68
N LEU A 133 2.83 -0.95 24.26
CA LEU A 133 2.72 -0.57 22.85
C LEU A 133 3.95 -1.06 22.08
N SER A 134 5.15 -0.80 22.59
CA SER A 134 6.40 -1.28 21.99
C SER A 134 6.42 -2.78 21.77
N THR A 135 6.09 -3.55 22.81
CA THR A 135 6.02 -5.01 22.71
C THR A 135 5.00 -5.46 21.67
N THR A 136 3.85 -4.77 21.58
CA THR A 136 2.78 -5.11 20.65
C THR A 136 3.16 -4.82 19.20
N ILE A 137 3.74 -3.64 18.92
CA ILE A 137 4.20 -3.28 17.58
C ILE A 137 5.37 -4.15 17.14
N SER A 138 6.34 -4.42 18.01
CA SER A 138 7.47 -5.31 17.68
C SER A 138 7.01 -6.70 17.27
N ARG A 139 5.98 -7.26 17.92
CA ARG A 139 5.41 -8.55 17.52
C ARG A 139 4.77 -8.50 16.14
N LEU A 140 4.13 -7.39 15.77
CA LEU A 140 3.52 -7.22 14.44
C LEU A 140 4.60 -7.06 13.37
N ASP A 141 5.62 -6.24 13.64
CA ASP A 141 6.81 -6.05 12.80
C ASP A 141 7.55 -7.38 12.56
N GLU A 142 7.71 -8.23 13.58
CA GLU A 142 8.33 -9.56 13.46
C GLU A 142 7.50 -10.58 12.68
N VAL A 143 6.17 -10.41 12.61
CA VAL A 143 5.28 -11.32 11.89
C VAL A 143 5.28 -11.02 10.39
N LEU A 144 5.36 -9.74 10.01
CA LEU A 144 5.26 -9.29 8.63
C LEU A 144 6.27 -10.01 7.69
N PRO A 145 7.60 -10.01 7.94
CA PRO A 145 8.56 -10.69 7.08
C PRO A 145 8.36 -12.20 6.95
N LYS A 146 7.65 -12.83 7.91
CA LYS A 146 7.35 -14.27 7.89
C LYS A 146 6.16 -14.60 7.00
N ILE A 147 5.24 -13.64 6.79
CA ILE A 147 4.03 -13.84 5.99
C ILE A 147 4.14 -13.23 4.59
N GLU A 148 4.93 -12.16 4.41
CA GLU A 148 5.13 -11.48 3.14
C GLU A 148 5.51 -12.41 1.97
N PRO A 149 6.43 -13.39 2.11
CA PRO A 149 6.75 -14.30 1.01
C PRO A 149 5.53 -15.12 0.56
N ASN A 150 4.66 -15.52 1.48
CA ASN A 150 3.43 -16.25 1.14
C ASN A 150 2.41 -15.35 0.45
N THR A 151 2.32 -14.08 0.84
CA THR A 151 1.51 -13.08 0.15
C THR A 151 1.96 -12.90 -1.30
N ILE A 152 3.27 -12.72 -1.52
CA ILE A 152 3.86 -12.60 -2.86
C ILE A 152 3.63 -13.86 -3.69
N ASN A 153 3.79 -15.05 -3.10
CA ASN A 153 3.52 -16.32 -3.79
C ASN A 153 2.05 -16.41 -4.25
N ARG A 154 1.10 -16.07 -3.38
CA ARG A 154 -0.34 -16.04 -3.73
C ARG A 154 -0.64 -15.07 -4.87
N MET A 155 -0.04 -13.89 -4.83
CA MET A 155 -0.19 -12.89 -5.90
C MET A 155 0.38 -13.41 -7.22
N ALA A 156 1.59 -13.96 -7.21
CA ALA A 156 2.23 -14.53 -8.39
C ALA A 156 1.42 -15.68 -8.98
N ASP A 157 0.94 -16.61 -8.16
CA ASP A 157 0.09 -17.71 -8.61
C ASP A 157 -1.22 -17.19 -9.21
N TYR A 158 -1.83 -16.18 -8.60
CA TYR A 158 -3.03 -15.54 -9.17
C TYR A 158 -2.73 -14.88 -10.52
N ILE A 159 -1.63 -14.13 -10.63
CA ILE A 159 -1.21 -13.46 -11.87
C ILE A 159 -1.02 -14.48 -12.99
N ARG A 160 -0.29 -15.58 -12.76
CA ARG A 160 -0.05 -16.61 -13.79
C ARG A 160 -1.35 -17.22 -14.33
N ASN A 161 -2.36 -17.35 -13.47
CA ASN A 161 -3.66 -17.88 -13.85
C ASN A 161 -4.62 -16.84 -14.45
N ASN A 162 -4.32 -15.53 -14.31
CA ASN A 162 -5.22 -14.44 -14.69
C ASN A 162 -4.48 -13.29 -15.41
N LEU A 163 -3.48 -13.62 -16.25
CA LEU A 163 -2.59 -12.63 -16.89
C LEU A 163 -3.32 -11.47 -17.59
N GLY A 164 -4.51 -11.72 -18.16
CA GLY A 164 -5.31 -10.69 -18.82
C GLY A 164 -5.72 -9.53 -17.90
N GLU A 165 -5.77 -9.74 -16.58
CA GLU A 165 -6.06 -8.67 -15.62
C GLU A 165 -4.84 -7.77 -15.34
N PHE A 166 -3.62 -8.22 -15.68
CA PHE A 166 -2.36 -7.58 -15.28
C PHE A 166 -1.54 -7.07 -16.47
N LEU A 167 -1.76 -7.62 -17.66
CA LEU A 167 -1.13 -7.11 -18.89
C LEU A 167 -1.74 -5.76 -19.26
N GLN A 168 -0.91 -4.71 -19.27
CA GLN A 168 -1.32 -3.45 -19.87
C GLN A 168 -1.51 -3.66 -21.37
N ILE A 169 -2.70 -3.34 -21.87
CA ILE A 169 -2.98 -3.27 -23.31
C ILE A 169 -2.01 -2.24 -23.90
N GLU A 170 -1.19 -2.66 -24.87
CA GLU A 170 -0.06 -1.89 -25.41
C GLU A 170 -0.43 -0.48 -25.88
N GLU A 171 0.43 0.48 -25.50
CA GLU A 171 0.88 1.68 -26.24
C GLU A 171 -0.09 2.73 -26.81
N SER A 172 -1.39 2.73 -26.50
CA SER A 172 -2.28 3.83 -26.94
C SER A 172 -2.60 4.91 -25.90
N TRP A 173 -2.17 4.75 -24.63
CA TRP A 173 -2.65 5.60 -23.52
C TRP A 173 -1.72 6.76 -23.11
N VAL A 174 -0.57 6.96 -23.75
CA VAL A 174 0.38 8.03 -23.37
C VAL A 174 0.08 9.39 -24.04
N ARG A 175 -0.93 9.49 -24.91
CA ARG A 175 -1.33 10.78 -25.50
C ARG A 175 -2.69 11.23 -24.97
N GLN A 176 -2.66 11.98 -23.87
CA GLN A 176 -3.40 13.24 -23.64
C GLN A 176 -3.58 13.48 -22.13
N VAL A 177 -2.54 13.98 -21.47
CA VAL A 177 -2.75 14.83 -20.27
C VAL A 177 -2.50 16.26 -20.72
N PRO A 178 -3.51 17.13 -20.83
CA PRO A 178 -3.31 18.52 -21.21
C PRO A 178 -2.50 19.22 -20.13
N ALA A 179 -1.37 19.79 -20.52
CA ALA A 179 -0.65 20.74 -19.67
C ALA A 179 -1.49 22.02 -19.57
N LYS A 180 -2.20 22.20 -18.45
CA LYS A 180 -2.59 23.51 -17.87
C LYS A 180 -3.38 23.30 -16.56
N CYS A 181 -2.81 23.73 -15.45
CA CYS A 181 -3.25 24.92 -14.73
C CYS A 181 -2.34 25.17 -13.51
N ALA A 182 -1.74 26.36 -13.48
CA ALA A 182 -1.23 26.96 -12.26
C ALA A 182 -2.42 27.46 -11.43
N HIS A 183 -2.38 27.32 -10.10
CA HIS A 183 -2.48 28.41 -9.09
C HIS A 183 -2.55 27.86 -7.65
N SER A 184 -1.96 28.65 -6.75
CA SER A 184 -2.04 28.72 -5.28
C SER A 184 -1.58 27.54 -4.40
N ASN A 185 -0.44 27.76 -3.74
CA ASN A 185 -0.08 27.17 -2.45
C ASN A 185 -1.11 27.58 -1.38
N THR A 186 -1.74 26.60 -0.73
CA THR A 186 -2.14 26.49 0.70
C THR A 186 -3.25 25.45 0.78
N GLU A 187 -3.21 24.33 1.51
CA GLU A 187 -2.43 23.85 2.64
C GLU A 187 -2.77 22.35 2.79
N ARG A 188 -1.80 21.41 2.89
CA ARG A 188 -2.01 20.01 3.38
C ARG A 188 -2.91 19.07 2.54
N ALA A 189 -3.71 19.62 1.64
CA ALA A 189 -4.46 19.00 0.55
C ALA A 189 -3.55 19.04 -0.69
N GLU A 190 -3.07 17.95 -1.26
CA GLU A 190 -3.84 16.97 -2.04
C GLU A 190 -3.22 15.57 -1.87
N ARG A 191 -3.45 14.91 -0.71
CA ARG A 191 -3.22 13.49 -0.34
C ARG A 191 -1.95 12.81 -0.92
N ASP A 192 -0.80 13.06 -0.29
CA ASP A 192 0.48 12.53 -0.75
C ASP A 192 0.72 11.06 -0.32
N TRP A 193 0.65 10.12 -1.26
CA TRP A 193 1.00 8.70 -1.10
C TRP A 193 2.52 8.47 -0.87
N THR A 194 3.13 9.11 0.14
CA THR A 194 4.54 9.56 0.18
C THR A 194 5.62 8.54 -0.17
N LYS A 195 5.79 8.49 -1.49
CA LYS A 195 6.99 8.26 -2.29
C LYS A 195 7.25 6.84 -2.80
N LEU A 196 6.25 5.96 -2.68
CA LEU A 196 5.99 4.74 -3.48
C LEU A 196 7.04 3.62 -3.54
N ILE A 197 8.32 3.91 -3.27
CA ILE A 197 9.46 3.15 -2.69
C ILE A 197 10.51 4.20 -2.33
#